data_AF-A0AAU6AVX3-F1
#
_entry.id   AF-A0AAU6AVX3-F1
#
_cell.length_a   1.000
_cell.length_b   1.000
_cell.length_c   1.000
_cell.angle_alpha   90.00
_cell.angle_beta   90.00
_cell.angle_gamma   90.00
#
_symmetry.space_group_name_H-M   'P 1'
#
loop_
_entity.id
_entity.type
_entity.pdbx_description
1 polymer ?
#
loop_
_entity_poly.entity_id
_entity_poly.type
_entity_poly.pdbx_seq_one_letter_code
_entity_poly.pdbx_strand_id
1 'polypeptide(L)'
;MPSETDIDPSTLTSWVELFDEFLDAVARRIDGGWTPALWSQAETEIRETAKLPRADGSGDRWGRDPANRVYAVAEVLCHAIIDHVRSLRTLMTAAGPPAPTAVDALARGALEAASTIWWLTDQSIAGRARVARLYAICRASAMEYERAFEAMQGSPIGHYGKSIADLDAHYCGTLGFQTKLTNKGAFIDSEGQKLPGYTNRVKAYLKAMGHPSTTAVYNFLSGSAHAQLWRLEYGYTDLIGPDGTVRSYQYYSQSILRVGMGVAAESLAHAVRLCFEILGRNVDLSDVWRYAMPINRVFSAQ
;
A
#
# COMPACT_ATOMS: atom_id res chain seq x y z
N MET A 1 0.31 -27.97 28.29
CA MET A 1 0.42 -26.64 28.91
C MET A 1 0.39 -25.64 27.78
N PRO A 2 -0.42 -24.57 27.85
CA PRO A 2 -0.35 -23.49 26.87
C PRO A 2 1.08 -22.96 26.92
N SER A 3 1.83 -23.06 25.83
CA SER A 3 3.13 -22.39 25.77
C SER A 3 2.86 -20.88 25.78
N GLU A 4 3.88 -20.10 26.14
CA GLU A 4 3.93 -18.63 26.28
C GLU A 4 3.50 -17.82 25.02
N THR A 5 2.86 -18.47 24.06
CA THR A 5 2.65 -18.07 22.68
C THR A 5 1.19 -18.16 22.23
N ASP A 6 0.30 -18.76 23.04
CA ASP A 6 -1.15 -18.74 22.80
C ASP A 6 -1.71 -17.33 23.07
N ILE A 7 -2.52 -16.81 22.15
CA ILE A 7 -3.11 -15.50 22.33
C ILE A 7 -4.20 -15.53 23.41
N ASP A 8 -3.96 -14.83 24.50
CA ASP A 8 -4.99 -14.60 25.52
C ASP A 8 -6.16 -13.80 24.90
N PRO A 9 -7.41 -14.26 25.01
CA PRO A 9 -8.58 -13.56 24.46
C PRO A 9 -8.68 -12.11 24.90
N SER A 10 -8.35 -11.78 26.16
CA SER A 10 -8.44 -10.40 26.64
C SER A 10 -7.41 -9.48 25.96
N THR A 11 -6.23 -10.02 25.66
CA THR A 11 -5.20 -9.32 24.89
C THR A 11 -5.63 -9.09 23.45
N LEU A 12 -6.23 -10.09 22.79
CA LEU A 12 -6.75 -9.92 21.43
C LEU A 12 -7.87 -8.87 21.38
N THR A 13 -8.80 -8.90 22.33
CA THR A 13 -9.87 -7.89 22.45
C THR A 13 -9.28 -6.49 22.60
N SER A 14 -8.31 -6.32 23.50
CA SER A 14 -7.67 -5.02 23.72
C SER A 14 -6.97 -4.49 22.46
N TRP A 15 -6.35 -5.36 21.66
CA TRP A 15 -5.74 -4.95 20.40
C TRP A 15 -6.77 -4.55 19.36
N VAL A 16 -7.85 -5.32 19.24
CA VAL A 16 -8.94 -5.00 18.31
C VAL A 16 -9.54 -3.62 18.63
N GLU A 17 -9.78 -3.32 19.91
CA GLU A 17 -10.31 -2.02 20.34
C GLU A 17 -9.37 -0.87 19.95
N LEU A 18 -8.07 -1.00 20.24
CA LEU A 18 -7.07 0.00 19.83
C LEU A 18 -6.99 0.15 18.29
N PHE A 19 -7.15 -0.96 17.57
CA PHE A 19 -7.13 -0.97 16.10
C PHE A 19 -8.37 -0.27 15.52
N ASP A 20 -9.53 -0.45 16.14
CA ASP A 20 -10.78 0.22 15.77
C ASP A 20 -10.68 1.73 16.00
N GLU A 21 -10.22 2.14 17.18
CA GLU A 21 -10.02 3.56 17.49
C GLU A 21 -9.05 4.22 16.50
N PHE A 22 -7.95 3.54 16.18
CA PHE A 22 -6.99 3.96 15.17
C PHE A 22 -7.62 4.10 13.79
N LEU A 23 -8.30 3.06 13.32
CA LEU A 23 -8.96 3.01 12.02
C LEU A 23 -9.97 4.14 11.85
N ASP A 24 -10.83 4.31 12.84
CA ASP A 24 -11.86 5.34 12.84
C ASP A 24 -11.26 6.74 12.88
N ALA A 25 -10.21 6.93 13.68
CA ALA A 25 -9.50 8.19 13.76
C ALA A 25 -8.81 8.56 12.43
N VAL A 26 -8.29 7.58 11.69
CA VAL A 26 -7.67 7.79 10.38
C VAL A 26 -8.73 8.00 9.30
N ALA A 27 -9.75 7.15 9.23
CA ALA A 27 -10.82 7.22 8.24
C ALA A 27 -11.53 8.58 8.29
N ARG A 28 -11.92 9.05 9.49
CA ARG A 28 -12.53 10.38 9.67
C ARG A 28 -11.67 11.52 9.13
N ARG A 29 -10.34 11.40 9.20
CA ARG A 29 -9.43 12.44 8.70
C ARG A 29 -9.38 12.44 7.17
N ILE A 30 -9.35 11.26 6.56
CA ILE A 30 -9.40 11.11 5.09
C ILE A 30 -10.73 11.66 4.58
N ASP A 31 -11.84 11.24 5.18
CA ASP A 31 -13.19 11.69 4.82
C ASP A 31 -13.41 13.19 5.11
N GLY A 32 -12.68 13.75 6.08
CA GLY A 32 -12.74 15.16 6.48
C GLY A 32 -12.14 16.14 5.45
N GLY A 33 -11.45 15.65 4.43
CA GLY A 33 -11.10 16.44 3.25
C GLY A 33 -9.73 16.16 2.66
N TRP A 34 -9.72 15.73 1.40
CA TRP A 34 -8.51 15.41 0.63
C TRP A 34 -8.00 16.57 -0.26
N THR A 35 -8.71 17.70 -0.29
CA THR A 35 -8.31 18.85 -1.11
C THR A 35 -7.00 19.45 -0.62
N PRO A 36 -6.02 19.75 -1.48
CA PRO A 36 -4.81 20.48 -1.11
C PRO A 36 -5.12 21.80 -0.39
N ALA A 37 -4.45 22.05 0.73
CA ALA A 37 -4.53 23.33 1.42
C ALA A 37 -3.88 24.44 0.59
N LEU A 38 -4.34 25.67 0.80
CA LEU A 38 -3.70 26.84 0.19
C LEU A 38 -2.23 26.90 0.64
N TRP A 39 -1.32 27.13 -0.31
CA TRP A 39 0.13 27.17 -0.09
C TRP A 39 0.80 25.84 0.26
N SER A 40 0.06 24.73 0.22
CA SER A 40 0.68 23.39 0.28
C SER A 40 1.60 23.16 -0.93
N GLN A 41 2.52 22.21 -0.79
CA GLN A 41 3.32 21.73 -1.92
C GLN A 41 2.40 21.22 -3.03
N ALA A 42 1.36 20.44 -2.69
CA ALA A 42 0.40 19.94 -3.66
C ALA A 42 -0.31 21.05 -4.45
N GLU A 43 -0.84 22.08 -3.78
CA GLU A 43 -1.51 23.19 -4.48
C GLU A 43 -0.54 23.98 -5.35
N THR A 44 0.70 24.16 -4.90
CA THR A 44 1.76 24.82 -5.68
C THR A 44 2.08 24.03 -6.94
N GLU A 45 2.33 22.72 -6.80
CA GLU A 45 2.59 21.82 -7.91
C GLU A 45 1.42 21.80 -8.92
N ILE A 46 0.16 21.76 -8.44
CA ILE A 46 -1.03 21.79 -9.31
C ILE A 46 -1.10 23.10 -10.09
N ARG A 47 -0.85 24.25 -9.44
CA ARG A 47 -0.88 25.57 -10.11
C ARG A 47 0.24 25.73 -11.14
N GLU A 48 1.42 25.23 -10.84
CA GLU A 48 2.58 25.30 -11.73
C GLU A 48 2.42 24.38 -12.93
N THR A 49 2.06 23.12 -12.70
CA THR A 49 1.85 22.15 -13.78
C THR A 49 0.66 22.52 -14.66
N ALA A 50 -0.39 23.14 -14.11
CA ALA A 50 -1.54 23.60 -14.90
C ALA A 50 -1.20 24.62 -15.98
N LYS A 51 -0.06 25.32 -15.86
CA LYS A 51 0.42 26.30 -16.84
C LYS A 51 1.32 25.69 -17.92
N LEU A 52 1.69 24.42 -17.80
CA LEU A 52 2.53 23.76 -18.80
C LEU A 52 1.77 23.65 -20.13
N PRO A 53 2.42 23.94 -21.27
CA PRO A 53 1.79 23.79 -22.57
C PRO A 53 1.53 22.31 -22.88
N ARG A 54 0.41 22.02 -23.55
CA ARG A 54 0.18 20.70 -24.15
C ARG A 54 1.06 20.51 -25.38
N ALA A 55 1.41 19.26 -25.65
CA ALA A 55 2.24 18.86 -26.78
C ALA A 55 1.43 18.47 -28.04
N ASP A 56 0.10 18.43 -27.94
CA ASP A 56 -0.81 18.03 -29.03
C ASP A 56 -1.08 19.14 -30.07
N GLY A 57 -0.42 20.29 -29.95
CA GLY A 57 -0.57 21.42 -30.88
C GLY A 57 -1.86 22.23 -30.69
N SER A 58 -2.70 21.92 -29.70
CA SER A 58 -3.94 22.66 -29.41
C SER A 58 -3.71 24.12 -29.00
N GLY A 59 -2.52 24.45 -28.48
CA GLY A 59 -2.24 25.74 -27.84
C GLY A 59 -2.73 25.81 -26.39
N ASP A 60 -3.45 24.80 -25.91
CA ASP A 60 -3.97 24.73 -24.55
C ASP A 60 -2.88 24.41 -23.53
N ARG A 61 -3.18 24.70 -22.26
CA ARG A 61 -2.36 24.27 -21.12
C ARG A 61 -2.86 22.94 -20.56
N TRP A 62 -2.03 22.27 -19.76
CA TRP A 62 -2.40 21.02 -19.10
C TRP A 62 -3.71 21.14 -18.31
N GLY A 63 -3.92 22.28 -17.66
CA GLY A 63 -4.98 22.42 -16.67
C GLY A 63 -4.63 21.69 -15.37
N ARG A 64 -5.54 21.73 -14.39
CA ARG A 64 -5.26 21.21 -13.04
C ARG A 64 -5.31 19.68 -12.95
N ASP A 65 -6.03 19.04 -13.87
CA ASP A 65 -6.40 17.62 -13.78
C ASP A 65 -5.22 16.65 -13.71
N PRO A 66 -4.14 16.77 -14.53
CA PRO A 66 -3.04 15.81 -14.48
C PRO A 66 -2.38 15.73 -13.09
N ALA A 67 -2.17 16.87 -12.44
CA ALA A 67 -1.61 16.92 -11.09
C ALA A 67 -2.64 16.56 -10.02
N ASN A 68 -3.89 17.00 -10.14
CA ASN A 68 -4.98 16.58 -9.23
C ASN A 68 -5.12 15.05 -9.19
N ARG A 69 -4.98 14.39 -10.34
CA ARG A 69 -5.13 12.93 -10.44
C ARG A 69 -4.10 12.18 -9.61
N VAL A 70 -2.89 12.74 -9.44
CA VAL A 70 -1.86 12.15 -8.56
C VAL A 70 -2.40 11.99 -7.15
N TYR A 71 -2.97 13.06 -6.60
CA TYR A 71 -3.47 13.09 -5.23
C TYR A 71 -4.73 12.24 -5.10
N ALA A 72 -5.61 12.23 -6.10
CA ALA A 72 -6.76 11.32 -6.11
C ALA A 72 -6.34 9.84 -6.13
N VAL A 73 -5.25 9.47 -6.81
CA VAL A 73 -4.73 8.10 -6.75
C VAL A 73 -4.12 7.78 -5.39
N ALA A 74 -3.44 8.73 -4.75
CA ALA A 74 -2.97 8.55 -3.37
C ALA A 74 -4.13 8.34 -2.39
N GLU A 75 -5.26 9.04 -2.57
CA GLU A 75 -6.50 8.85 -1.80
C GLU A 75 -7.05 7.42 -1.93
N VAL A 76 -7.19 6.95 -3.17
CA VAL A 76 -7.65 5.58 -3.46
C VAL A 76 -6.74 4.54 -2.81
N LEU A 77 -5.42 4.75 -2.84
CA LEU A 77 -4.47 3.87 -2.17
C LEU A 77 -4.62 3.91 -0.64
N CYS A 78 -4.90 5.07 -0.04
CA CYS A 78 -5.21 5.18 1.39
C CYS A 78 -6.49 4.40 1.75
N HIS A 79 -7.54 4.51 0.94
CA HIS A 79 -8.76 3.71 1.14
C HIS A 79 -8.50 2.21 0.98
N ALA A 80 -7.68 1.80 0.01
CA ALA A 80 -7.28 0.39 -0.13
C ALA A 80 -6.54 -0.14 1.11
N ILE A 81 -5.67 0.68 1.72
CA ILE A 81 -5.03 0.32 2.99
C ILE A 81 -6.09 0.20 4.09
N ILE A 82 -7.02 1.16 4.22
CA ILE A 82 -8.13 1.07 5.19
C ILE A 82 -8.91 -0.23 5.00
N ASP A 83 -9.23 -0.63 3.77
CA ASP A 83 -9.98 -1.85 3.49
C ASP A 83 -9.19 -3.11 3.92
N HIS A 84 -7.89 -3.15 3.69
CA HIS A 84 -7.04 -4.22 4.21
C HIS A 84 -7.03 -4.27 5.75
N VAL A 85 -6.93 -3.11 6.40
CA VAL A 85 -6.87 -2.99 7.86
C VAL A 85 -8.23 -3.32 8.50
N ARG A 86 -9.35 -2.91 7.89
CA ARG A 86 -10.71 -3.32 8.29
C ARG A 86 -10.95 -4.82 8.10
N SER A 87 -10.41 -5.39 7.02
CA SER A 87 -10.49 -6.83 6.78
C SER A 87 -9.71 -7.61 7.84
N LEU A 88 -8.52 -7.13 8.24
CA LEU A 88 -7.76 -7.69 9.35
C LEU A 88 -8.56 -7.67 10.65
N ARG A 89 -9.17 -6.52 10.97
CA ARG A 89 -10.04 -6.37 12.14
C ARG A 89 -11.21 -7.34 12.12
N THR A 90 -11.84 -7.53 10.96
CA THR A 90 -12.94 -8.49 10.79
C THR A 90 -12.46 -9.92 11.04
N LEU A 91 -11.27 -10.29 10.54
CA LEU A 91 -10.69 -11.61 10.80
C LEU A 91 -10.38 -11.85 12.28
N MET A 92 -10.00 -10.81 13.02
CA MET A 92 -9.71 -10.91 14.46
C MET A 92 -10.97 -11.02 15.32
N THR A 93 -12.11 -10.56 14.81
CA THR A 93 -13.40 -10.51 15.54
C THR A 93 -14.39 -11.58 15.11
N ALA A 94 -14.07 -12.35 14.06
CA ALA A 94 -14.92 -13.40 13.55
C ALA A 94 -15.14 -14.53 14.58
N ALA A 95 -16.28 -15.20 14.48
CA ALA A 95 -16.58 -16.39 15.27
C ALA A 95 -15.70 -17.56 14.77
N GLY A 96 -14.51 -17.67 15.35
CA GLY A 96 -13.52 -18.67 14.97
C GLY A 96 -12.12 -18.09 15.07
N PRO A 97 -11.11 -18.96 14.99
CA PRO A 97 -9.76 -18.50 15.14
C PRO A 97 -9.25 -17.79 13.87
N PRO A 98 -8.36 -16.80 13.98
CA PRO A 98 -7.97 -15.97 12.84
C PRO A 98 -7.05 -16.71 11.85
N ALA A 99 -7.33 -16.67 10.55
CA ALA A 99 -6.49 -17.33 9.54
C ALA A 99 -5.14 -16.60 9.34
N PRO A 100 -3.97 -17.16 9.75
CA PRO A 100 -2.69 -16.44 9.73
C PRO A 100 -2.24 -16.07 8.31
N THR A 101 -2.55 -16.92 7.33
CA THR A 101 -2.24 -16.66 5.93
C THR A 101 -3.01 -15.46 5.38
N ALA A 102 -4.26 -15.29 5.80
CA ALA A 102 -5.08 -14.13 5.43
C ALA A 102 -4.55 -12.86 6.10
N VAL A 103 -4.12 -12.96 7.36
CA VAL A 103 -3.48 -11.84 8.08
C VAL A 103 -2.25 -11.34 7.33
N ASP A 104 -1.35 -12.26 6.97
CA ASP A 104 -0.12 -11.89 6.26
C ASP A 104 -0.41 -11.28 4.88
N ALA A 105 -1.38 -11.83 4.15
CA ALA A 105 -1.76 -11.34 2.83
C ALA A 105 -2.33 -9.91 2.88
N LEU A 106 -3.19 -9.63 3.86
CA LEU A 106 -3.78 -8.29 4.04
C LEU A 106 -2.73 -7.28 4.52
N ALA A 107 -1.87 -7.67 5.47
CA ALA A 107 -0.78 -6.82 5.92
C ALA A 107 0.23 -6.51 4.80
N ARG A 108 0.52 -7.49 3.95
CA ARG A 108 1.33 -7.30 2.72
C ARG A 108 0.66 -6.32 1.76
N GLY A 109 -0.64 -6.47 1.51
CA GLY A 109 -1.40 -5.56 0.65
C GLY A 109 -1.34 -4.10 1.14
N ALA A 110 -1.56 -3.90 2.44
CA ALA A 110 -1.40 -2.59 3.08
C ALA A 110 0.01 -2.01 2.90
N LEU A 111 1.04 -2.83 3.11
CA LEU A 111 2.45 -2.43 2.95
C LEU A 111 2.82 -2.07 1.51
N GLU A 112 2.34 -2.84 0.53
CA GLU A 112 2.57 -2.58 -0.89
C GLU A 112 1.87 -1.29 -1.36
N ALA A 113 0.63 -1.05 -0.92
CA ALA A 113 -0.10 0.18 -1.19
C ALA A 113 0.61 1.40 -0.56
N ALA A 114 1.03 1.30 0.71
CA ALA A 114 1.76 2.36 1.39
C ALA A 114 3.11 2.67 0.72
N SER A 115 3.83 1.65 0.25
CA SER A 115 5.08 1.84 -0.51
C SER A 115 4.86 2.58 -1.84
N THR A 116 3.68 2.42 -2.44
CA THR A 116 3.28 3.10 -3.67
C THR A 116 2.96 4.57 -3.38
N ILE A 117 2.22 4.85 -2.31
CA ILE A 117 1.98 6.21 -1.82
C ILE A 117 3.31 6.90 -1.54
N TRP A 118 4.20 6.29 -0.76
CA TRP A 118 5.50 6.88 -0.44
C TRP A 118 6.32 7.27 -1.68
N TRP A 119 6.35 6.39 -2.68
CA TRP A 119 7.02 6.70 -3.94
C TRP A 119 6.27 7.79 -4.72
N LEU A 120 4.95 7.81 -4.71
CA LEU A 120 4.17 8.83 -5.43
C LEU A 120 4.24 10.22 -4.76
N THR A 121 4.33 10.28 -3.43
CA THR A 121 4.28 11.51 -2.62
C THR A 121 5.64 11.96 -2.09
N ASP A 122 6.73 11.46 -2.66
CA ASP A 122 8.09 11.90 -2.37
C ASP A 122 8.21 13.43 -2.44
N GLN A 123 8.53 14.08 -1.32
CA GLN A 123 8.52 15.54 -1.22
C GLN A 123 9.70 16.18 -1.96
N SER A 124 10.72 15.41 -2.35
CA SER A 124 11.91 15.92 -3.04
C SER A 124 11.72 16.16 -4.55
N ILE A 125 10.59 15.71 -5.12
CA ILE A 125 10.30 15.87 -6.55
C ILE A 125 9.26 16.96 -6.81
N ALA A 126 9.33 17.56 -8.00
CA ALA A 126 8.38 18.57 -8.47
C ALA A 126 7.15 17.94 -9.14
N GLY A 127 6.10 18.75 -9.34
CA GLY A 127 4.81 18.32 -9.87
C GLY A 127 4.89 17.54 -11.20
N ARG A 128 5.71 17.99 -12.17
CA ARG A 128 5.86 17.26 -13.45
C ARG A 128 6.41 15.85 -13.25
N ALA A 129 7.47 15.71 -12.45
CA ALA A 129 8.04 14.40 -12.13
C ALA A 129 7.03 13.53 -11.37
N ARG A 130 6.17 14.12 -10.54
CA ARG A 130 5.09 13.41 -9.84
C ARG A 130 4.02 12.88 -10.79
N VAL A 131 3.64 13.65 -11.80
CA VAL A 131 2.75 13.19 -12.88
C VAL A 131 3.43 12.10 -13.72
N ALA A 132 4.74 12.17 -13.98
CA ALA A 132 5.49 11.09 -14.62
C ALA A 132 5.49 9.79 -13.78
N ARG A 133 5.61 9.89 -12.45
CA ARG A 133 5.46 8.74 -11.54
C ARG A 133 4.06 8.13 -11.61
N LEU A 134 3.01 8.96 -11.63
CA LEU A 134 1.63 8.51 -11.83
C LEU A 134 1.49 7.76 -13.16
N TYR A 135 2.03 8.32 -14.25
CA TYR A 135 2.01 7.66 -15.56
C TYR A 135 2.68 6.28 -15.50
N ALA A 136 3.86 6.17 -14.90
CA ALA A 136 4.54 4.90 -14.74
C ALA A 136 3.71 3.86 -13.95
N ILE A 137 2.97 4.28 -12.90
CA ILE A 137 2.03 3.42 -12.15
C ILE A 137 0.87 2.99 -13.05
N CYS A 138 0.16 3.94 -13.68
CA CYS A 138 -0.98 3.64 -14.53
C CYS A 138 -0.61 2.71 -15.68
N ARG A 139 0.54 2.96 -16.32
CA ARG A 139 1.02 2.16 -17.44
C ARG A 139 1.44 0.75 -17.02
N ALA A 140 2.09 0.60 -15.86
CA ALA A 140 2.41 -0.72 -15.31
C ALA A 140 1.12 -1.49 -14.96
N SER A 141 0.13 -0.82 -14.37
CA SER A 141 -1.17 -1.41 -14.06
C SER A 141 -1.92 -1.85 -15.32
N ALA A 142 -1.92 -1.03 -16.38
CA ALA A 142 -2.54 -1.37 -17.66
C ALA A 142 -1.89 -2.61 -18.29
N MET A 143 -0.55 -2.69 -18.25
CA MET A 143 0.19 -3.84 -18.74
C MET A 143 -0.14 -5.14 -18.01
N GLU A 144 -0.21 -5.11 -16.67
CA GLU A 144 -0.61 -6.31 -15.91
C GLU A 144 -2.09 -6.67 -16.14
N TYR A 145 -2.96 -5.67 -16.30
CA TYR A 145 -4.38 -5.87 -16.61
C TYR A 145 -4.57 -6.53 -17.99
N GLU A 146 -3.93 -6.00 -19.03
CA GLU A 146 -3.97 -6.56 -20.40
C GLU A 146 -3.47 -8.02 -20.39
N ARG A 147 -2.32 -8.30 -19.75
CA ARG A 147 -1.77 -9.66 -19.62
C ARG A 147 -2.73 -10.62 -18.92
N ALA A 148 -3.32 -10.19 -17.80
CA ALA A 148 -4.25 -11.02 -17.03
C ALA A 148 -5.50 -11.36 -17.86
N PHE A 149 -6.07 -10.38 -18.57
CA PHE A 149 -7.23 -10.61 -19.43
C PHE A 149 -6.93 -11.49 -20.63
N GLU A 150 -5.80 -11.26 -21.30
CA GLU A 150 -5.32 -12.12 -22.40
C GLU A 150 -5.19 -13.58 -21.94
N ALA A 151 -4.58 -13.80 -20.78
CA ALA A 151 -4.41 -15.14 -20.21
C ALA A 151 -5.75 -15.81 -19.85
N MET A 152 -6.75 -15.03 -19.44
CA MET A 152 -8.10 -15.51 -19.15
C MET A 152 -8.98 -15.66 -20.39
N GLN A 153 -8.47 -15.36 -21.60
CA GLN A 153 -9.26 -15.28 -22.84
C GLN A 153 -10.46 -14.31 -22.73
N GLY A 154 -10.36 -13.32 -21.84
CA GLY A 154 -11.40 -12.31 -21.62
C GLY A 154 -11.18 -11.08 -22.50
N SER A 155 -12.24 -10.31 -22.72
CA SER A 155 -12.10 -8.95 -23.26
C SER A 155 -11.98 -7.94 -22.12
N PRO A 156 -11.09 -6.94 -22.22
CA PRO A 156 -10.94 -5.93 -21.18
C PRO A 156 -12.27 -5.18 -20.97
N ILE A 157 -12.80 -5.22 -19.75
CA ILE A 157 -14.04 -4.53 -19.39
C ILE A 157 -13.73 -3.03 -19.24
N GLY A 158 -14.34 -2.22 -20.11
CA GLY A 158 -14.03 -0.79 -20.36
C GLY A 158 -14.37 0.22 -19.25
N HIS A 159 -14.39 -0.20 -17.98
CA HIS A 159 -14.60 0.72 -16.85
C HIS A 159 -13.38 0.86 -15.93
N TYR A 160 -12.43 -0.09 -15.97
CA TYR A 160 -11.36 -0.18 -14.96
C TYR A 160 -9.95 0.07 -15.49
N GLY A 161 -9.73 0.11 -16.81
CA GLY A 161 -8.39 0.28 -17.39
C GLY A 161 -8.41 1.10 -18.67
N LYS A 162 -7.62 2.17 -18.71
CA LYS A 162 -7.17 2.76 -19.97
C LYS A 162 -6.16 1.79 -20.59
N SER A 163 -6.24 1.55 -21.89
CA SER A 163 -5.22 0.75 -22.58
C SER A 163 -3.86 1.43 -22.49
N ILE A 164 -2.78 0.69 -22.73
CA ILE A 164 -1.45 1.30 -22.87
C ILE A 164 -1.46 2.38 -23.96
N ALA A 165 -2.15 2.15 -25.07
CA ALA A 165 -2.26 3.11 -26.17
C ALA A 165 -2.97 4.41 -25.74
N ASP A 166 -4.05 4.32 -24.97
CA ASP A 166 -4.77 5.50 -24.46
C ASP A 166 -3.93 6.29 -23.45
N LEU A 167 -3.18 5.58 -22.60
CA LEU A 167 -2.24 6.20 -21.66
C LEU A 167 -1.10 6.90 -22.41
N ASP A 168 -0.46 6.23 -23.36
CA ASP A 168 0.64 6.79 -24.14
C ASP A 168 0.16 7.98 -24.99
N ALA A 169 -1.04 7.90 -25.60
CA ALA A 169 -1.65 9.01 -26.33
C ALA A 169 -1.89 10.24 -25.43
N HIS A 170 -2.38 10.02 -24.20
CA HIS A 170 -2.59 11.12 -23.26
C HIS A 170 -1.27 11.67 -22.68
N TYR A 171 -0.46 10.84 -22.06
CA TYR A 171 0.74 11.30 -21.35
C TYR A 171 1.85 11.72 -22.32
N CYS A 172 2.12 10.94 -23.37
CA CYS A 172 3.16 11.29 -24.34
C CYS A 172 2.63 12.29 -25.38
N GLY A 173 1.45 12.02 -25.96
CA GLY A 173 0.88 12.87 -27.01
C GLY A 173 0.33 14.21 -26.50
N THR A 174 -0.50 14.21 -25.45
CA THR A 174 -1.11 15.44 -24.92
C THR A 174 -0.19 16.17 -23.95
N LEU A 175 0.39 15.47 -22.98
CA LEU A 175 1.21 16.09 -21.93
C LEU A 175 2.69 16.22 -22.34
N GLY A 176 3.14 15.54 -23.39
CA GLY A 176 4.51 15.67 -23.89
C GLY A 176 5.56 14.96 -23.04
N PHE A 177 5.17 13.95 -22.26
CA PHE A 177 6.13 13.11 -21.55
C PHE A 177 6.99 12.31 -22.51
N GLN A 178 8.29 12.24 -22.22
CA GLN A 178 9.22 11.40 -22.97
C GLN A 178 9.33 10.03 -22.28
N THR A 179 9.29 8.97 -23.08
CA THR A 179 9.45 7.59 -22.59
C THR A 179 10.75 7.00 -23.08
N LYS A 180 11.42 6.29 -22.19
CA LYS A 180 12.55 5.44 -22.56
C LYS A 180 12.05 4.01 -22.74
N LEU A 181 12.31 3.43 -23.91
CA LEU A 181 11.98 2.04 -24.22
C LEU A 181 13.27 1.22 -24.41
N THR A 182 13.19 -0.08 -24.21
CA THR A 182 14.22 -1.04 -24.64
C THR A 182 14.23 -1.18 -26.16
N ASN A 183 15.27 -1.80 -26.72
CA ASN A 183 15.32 -2.13 -28.16
C ASN A 183 14.15 -3.02 -28.63
N LYS A 184 13.46 -3.71 -27.70
CA LYS A 184 12.28 -4.53 -27.97
C LYS A 184 10.96 -3.78 -27.71
N GLY A 185 10.99 -2.47 -27.52
CA GLY A 185 9.81 -1.64 -27.25
C GLY A 185 9.29 -1.69 -25.80
N ALA A 186 9.88 -2.49 -24.92
CA ALA A 186 9.43 -2.54 -23.51
C ALA A 186 9.74 -1.24 -22.77
N PHE A 187 8.79 -0.73 -22.00
CA PHE A 187 8.92 0.51 -21.22
C PHE A 187 9.96 0.40 -20.10
N ILE A 188 10.83 1.41 -19.99
CA ILE A 188 11.86 1.53 -18.96
C ILE A 188 11.48 2.58 -17.93
N ASP A 189 11.26 3.82 -18.39
CA ASP A 189 10.93 4.97 -17.55
C ASP A 189 10.26 6.08 -18.37
N SER A 190 9.72 7.08 -17.67
CA SER A 190 9.36 8.37 -18.26
C SER A 190 10.08 9.49 -17.52
N GLU A 191 10.88 10.27 -18.25
CA GLU A 191 11.69 11.37 -17.70
C GLU A 191 12.56 10.95 -16.49
N GLY A 192 13.14 9.75 -16.56
CA GLY A 192 13.95 9.19 -15.46
C GLY A 192 13.13 8.67 -14.27
N GLN A 193 11.81 8.77 -14.30
CA GLN A 193 10.92 8.20 -13.29
C GLN A 193 10.59 6.74 -13.64
N LYS A 194 11.41 5.83 -13.11
CA LYS A 194 11.20 4.38 -13.21
C LYS A 194 10.44 3.87 -12.00
N LEU A 195 9.28 3.23 -12.22
CA LEU A 195 8.57 2.53 -11.14
C LEU A 195 9.43 1.35 -10.66
N PRO A 196 9.86 1.34 -9.38
CA PRO A 196 10.55 0.18 -8.84
C PRO A 196 9.57 -1.00 -8.74
N GLY A 197 10.05 -2.22 -9.00
CA GLY A 197 9.28 -3.43 -8.75
C GLY A 197 8.82 -3.50 -7.28
N TYR A 198 7.66 -4.11 -7.02
CA TYR A 198 6.99 -4.09 -5.71
C TYR A 198 7.94 -4.42 -4.54
N THR A 199 8.75 -5.48 -4.65
CA THR A 199 9.71 -5.88 -3.62
C THR A 199 10.75 -4.80 -3.35
N ASN A 200 11.31 -4.19 -4.41
CA ASN A 200 12.33 -3.15 -4.24
C ASN A 200 11.73 -1.85 -3.71
N ARG A 201 10.48 -1.55 -4.10
CA ARG A 201 9.73 -0.39 -3.61
C ARG A 201 9.44 -0.53 -2.11
N VAL A 202 8.97 -1.70 -1.67
CA VAL A 202 8.76 -1.99 -0.24
C VAL A 202 10.06 -1.93 0.56
N LYS A 203 11.15 -2.49 0.05
CA LYS A 203 12.47 -2.40 0.72
C LYS A 203 12.92 -0.95 0.91
N ALA A 204 12.79 -0.12 -0.13
CA ALA A 204 13.14 1.29 -0.06
C ALA A 204 12.23 2.07 0.90
N TYR A 205 10.94 1.73 0.91
CA TYR A 205 9.96 2.27 1.84
C TYR A 205 10.28 1.94 3.31
N LEU A 206 10.50 0.66 3.63
CA LEU A 206 10.88 0.21 4.98
C LEU A 206 12.20 0.86 5.43
N LYS A 207 13.15 1.05 4.50
CA LYS A 207 14.39 1.78 4.78
C LYS A 207 14.12 3.24 5.15
N ALA A 208 13.23 3.91 4.41
CA ALA A 208 12.86 5.30 4.67
C ALA A 208 12.15 5.49 6.03
N MET A 209 11.43 4.47 6.50
CA MET A 209 10.83 4.44 7.84
C MET A 209 11.84 4.08 8.96
N GLY A 210 13.07 3.71 8.61
CA GLY A 210 14.10 3.37 9.60
C GLY A 210 14.04 1.94 10.13
N HIS A 211 13.33 1.02 9.45
CA HIS A 211 13.33 -0.38 9.89
C HIS A 211 14.72 -1.01 9.77
N PRO A 212 15.16 -1.80 10.77
CA PRO A 212 16.48 -2.43 10.77
C PRO A 212 16.61 -3.52 9.71
N SER A 213 15.49 -4.19 9.35
CA SER A 213 15.45 -5.21 8.30
C SER A 213 14.45 -4.84 7.23
N THR A 214 14.95 -4.40 6.08
CA THR A 214 14.14 -3.98 4.94
C THR A 214 13.60 -5.16 4.13
N THR A 215 14.13 -6.37 4.36
CA THR A 215 13.79 -7.58 3.59
C THR A 215 13.01 -8.60 4.41
N ALA A 216 13.30 -8.76 5.71
CA ALA A 216 12.74 -9.85 6.50
C ALA A 216 11.22 -9.75 6.63
N VAL A 217 10.69 -8.56 6.97
CA VAL A 217 9.23 -8.35 7.14
C VAL A 217 8.49 -8.68 5.84
N TYR A 218 8.95 -8.13 4.71
CA TYR A 218 8.30 -8.36 3.43
C TYR A 218 8.39 -9.82 2.98
N ASN A 219 9.55 -10.47 3.15
CA ASN A 219 9.73 -11.89 2.82
C ASN A 219 8.85 -12.78 3.71
N PHE A 220 8.72 -12.44 5.01
CA PHE A 220 7.89 -13.16 5.96
C PHE A 220 6.42 -13.16 5.51
N LEU A 221 5.85 -11.99 5.24
CA LEU A 221 4.47 -11.86 4.78
C LEU A 221 4.27 -12.48 3.38
N SER A 222 5.27 -12.35 2.50
CA SER A 222 5.23 -12.92 1.15
C SER A 222 5.24 -14.45 1.16
N GLY A 223 5.87 -15.09 2.15
CA GLY A 223 5.87 -16.55 2.29
C GLY A 223 4.45 -17.13 2.32
N SER A 224 3.53 -16.49 3.05
CA SER A 224 2.13 -16.90 3.16
C SER A 224 1.37 -16.69 1.86
N ALA A 225 1.54 -15.51 1.25
CA ALA A 225 0.90 -15.17 -0.02
C ALA A 225 1.35 -16.08 -1.19
N HIS A 226 2.57 -16.63 -1.12
CA HIS A 226 3.10 -17.59 -2.08
C HIS A 226 2.95 -19.05 -1.66
N ALA A 227 2.21 -19.35 -0.58
CA ALA A 227 2.00 -20.69 -0.05
C ALA A 227 3.31 -21.46 0.18
N GLN A 228 4.36 -20.77 0.64
CA GLN A 228 5.65 -21.41 0.93
C GLN A 228 5.51 -22.29 2.16
N LEU A 229 5.90 -23.58 2.04
CA LEU A 229 5.67 -24.59 3.07
C LEU A 229 6.18 -24.16 4.45
N TRP A 230 7.42 -23.66 4.54
CA TRP A 230 8.01 -23.19 5.81
C TRP A 230 7.15 -22.13 6.52
N ARG A 231 6.46 -21.28 5.75
CA ARG A 231 5.63 -20.21 6.30
C ARG A 231 4.25 -20.73 6.67
N LEU A 232 3.70 -21.63 5.85
CA LEU A 232 2.43 -22.31 6.14
C LEU A 232 2.57 -23.12 7.43
N GLU A 233 3.58 -23.98 7.56
CA GLU A 233 3.84 -24.82 8.73
C GLU A 233 3.98 -24.03 10.02
N TYR A 234 4.49 -22.80 9.96
CA TYR A 234 4.57 -21.91 11.12
C TYR A 234 3.18 -21.49 11.68
N GLY A 235 2.11 -21.65 10.90
CA GLY A 235 0.72 -21.50 11.33
C GLY A 235 0.04 -22.81 11.73
N TYR A 236 0.78 -23.91 11.88
CA TYR A 236 0.27 -25.20 12.32
C TYR A 236 1.10 -25.75 13.48
N THR A 237 0.48 -26.61 14.27
CA THR A 237 1.16 -27.44 15.27
C THR A 237 0.67 -28.88 15.13
N ASP A 238 1.53 -29.83 15.46
CA ASP A 238 1.23 -31.24 15.38
C ASP A 238 0.74 -31.77 16.72
N LEU A 239 -0.42 -32.44 16.72
CA LEU A 239 -0.86 -33.28 17.84
C LEU A 239 -0.63 -34.74 17.48
N ILE A 240 0.11 -35.43 18.34
CA ILE A 240 0.35 -36.87 18.24
C ILE A 240 -0.73 -37.59 19.04
N GLY A 241 -1.56 -38.37 18.36
CA GLY A 241 -2.61 -39.18 18.96
C GLY A 241 -2.08 -40.38 19.76
N PRO A 242 -2.92 -41.02 20.61
CA PRO A 242 -2.52 -42.21 21.37
C PRO A 242 -2.09 -43.40 20.51
N ASP A 243 -2.53 -43.44 19.25
CA ASP A 243 -2.19 -44.46 18.24
C ASP A 243 -0.94 -44.11 17.43
N GLY A 244 -0.26 -43.00 17.76
CA GLY A 244 0.90 -42.49 17.03
C GLY A 244 0.54 -41.72 15.75
N THR A 245 -0.75 -41.49 15.46
CA THR A 245 -1.13 -40.68 14.30
C THR A 245 -0.80 -39.21 14.54
N VAL A 246 -0.16 -38.57 13.56
CA VAL A 246 0.10 -37.13 13.59
C VAL A 246 -1.03 -36.40 12.89
N ARG A 247 -1.61 -35.41 13.56
CA ARG A 247 -2.61 -34.52 12.98
C ARG A 247 -2.16 -33.08 13.17
N SER A 248 -2.06 -32.34 12.08
CA SER A 248 -1.75 -30.91 12.11
C SER A 248 -3.01 -30.09 12.36
N TYR A 249 -2.93 -29.17 13.32
CA TYR A 249 -4.01 -28.24 13.66
C TYR A 249 -3.51 -26.82 13.44
N GLN A 250 -4.41 -25.93 13.02
CA GLN A 250 -4.06 -24.54 12.89
C GLN A 250 -3.70 -23.97 14.27
N TYR A 251 -2.60 -23.24 14.28
CA TYR A 251 -1.99 -22.66 15.46
C TYR A 251 -1.77 -21.17 15.25
N TYR A 252 -2.12 -20.39 16.27
CA TYR A 252 -2.18 -18.93 16.20
C TYR A 252 -1.14 -18.34 17.13
N SER A 253 0.08 -18.21 16.62
CA SER A 253 1.11 -17.49 17.37
C SER A 253 0.70 -16.03 17.53
N GLN A 254 0.63 -15.59 18.78
CA GLN A 254 0.42 -14.20 19.13
C GLN A 254 1.40 -13.26 18.36
N SER A 255 2.64 -13.69 18.15
CA SER A 255 3.65 -12.94 17.41
C SER A 255 3.30 -12.73 15.93
N ILE A 256 2.63 -13.70 15.28
CA ILE A 256 2.21 -13.54 13.88
C ILE A 256 1.14 -12.48 13.76
N LEU A 257 0.11 -12.57 14.62
CA LEU A 257 -1.00 -11.62 14.62
C LEU A 257 -0.49 -10.21 14.92
N ARG A 258 0.46 -10.09 15.87
CA ARG A 258 1.19 -8.84 16.12
C ARG A 258 1.81 -8.34 14.83
N VAL A 259 2.71 -9.10 14.20
CA VAL A 259 3.44 -8.65 13.00
C VAL A 259 2.49 -8.17 11.89
N GLY A 260 1.44 -8.93 11.59
CA GLY A 260 0.46 -8.54 10.58
C GLY A 260 -0.26 -7.22 10.93
N MET A 261 -0.78 -7.10 12.15
CA MET A 261 -1.49 -5.90 12.60
C MET A 261 -0.57 -4.68 12.67
N GLY A 262 0.62 -4.81 13.25
CA GLY A 262 1.59 -3.71 13.38
C GLY A 262 2.03 -3.20 12.02
N VAL A 263 2.40 -4.07 11.09
CA VAL A 263 2.79 -3.68 9.73
C VAL A 263 1.65 -2.95 9.02
N ALA A 264 0.41 -3.42 9.14
CA ALA A 264 -0.73 -2.80 8.49
C ALA A 264 -1.05 -1.42 9.10
N ALA A 265 -1.05 -1.29 10.43
CA ALA A 265 -1.28 -0.01 11.11
C ALA A 265 -0.17 1.00 10.82
N GLU A 266 1.10 0.61 10.91
CA GLU A 266 2.23 1.47 10.61
C GLU A 266 2.24 1.92 9.15
N SER A 267 1.91 1.02 8.23
CA SER A 267 1.74 1.34 6.80
C SER A 267 0.66 2.39 6.58
N LEU A 268 -0.50 2.26 7.24
CA LEU A 268 -1.58 3.24 7.15
C LEU A 268 -1.18 4.59 7.76
N ALA A 269 -0.66 4.59 8.98
CA ALA A 269 -0.29 5.80 9.70
C ALA A 269 0.76 6.61 8.93
N HIS A 270 1.79 5.93 8.42
CA HIS A 270 2.86 6.58 7.68
C HIS A 270 2.40 7.07 6.29
N ALA A 271 1.59 6.28 5.57
CA ALA A 271 1.03 6.72 4.28
C ALA A 271 0.16 7.98 4.41
N VAL A 272 -0.72 8.00 5.42
CA VAL A 272 -1.59 9.15 5.70
C VAL A 272 -0.77 10.39 6.07
N ARG A 273 0.28 10.21 6.88
CA ARG A 273 1.22 11.30 7.20
C ARG A 273 1.83 11.91 5.95
N LEU A 274 2.38 11.10 5.06
CA LEU A 274 3.01 11.59 3.82
C LEU A 274 2.01 12.35 2.94
N CYS A 275 0.79 11.83 2.80
CA CYS A 275 -0.27 12.49 2.04
C CYS A 275 -0.66 13.84 2.65
N PHE A 276 -0.87 13.89 3.97
CA PHE A 276 -1.30 15.13 4.61
C PHE A 276 -0.21 16.19 4.68
N GLU A 277 1.05 15.79 4.83
CA GLU A 277 2.19 16.71 4.72
C GLU A 277 2.23 17.39 3.34
N ILE A 278 2.17 16.60 2.25
CA ILE A 278 2.21 17.20 0.90
C ILE A 278 0.96 18.02 0.58
N LEU A 279 -0.20 17.62 1.10
CA LEU A 279 -1.46 18.35 0.99
C LEU A 279 -1.51 19.59 1.89
N GLY A 280 -0.52 19.83 2.76
CA GLY A 280 -0.51 20.95 3.71
C GLY A 280 -1.66 20.89 4.70
N ARG A 281 -2.19 19.70 4.95
CA ARG A 281 -3.17 19.45 5.99
C ARG A 281 -2.37 19.15 7.25
N ASN A 282 -2.14 20.18 8.08
CA ASN A 282 -1.54 20.02 9.40
C ASN A 282 -2.50 19.21 10.27
N VAL A 283 -2.42 17.90 10.13
CA VAL A 283 -3.11 16.98 11.00
C VAL A 283 -2.08 16.59 12.03
N ASP A 284 -2.35 16.94 13.29
CA ASP A 284 -1.62 16.31 14.38
C ASP A 284 -1.95 14.80 14.33
N LEU A 285 -0.97 14.05 13.82
CA LEU A 285 -1.00 12.60 13.76
C LEU A 285 -0.33 12.01 14.99
N SER A 286 0.11 12.81 15.97
CA SER A 286 0.61 12.27 17.24
C SER A 286 -0.44 11.39 17.92
N ASP A 287 -1.72 11.77 17.83
CA ASP A 287 -2.84 10.92 18.25
C ASP A 287 -2.90 9.61 17.45
N VAL A 288 -2.71 9.67 16.13
CA VAL A 288 -2.71 8.47 15.27
C VAL A 288 -1.55 7.54 15.63
N TRP A 289 -0.37 8.10 15.88
CA TRP A 289 0.80 7.37 16.36
C TRP A 289 0.63 6.86 17.79
N ARG A 290 -0.15 7.54 18.64
CA ARG A 290 -0.50 7.05 19.98
C ARG A 290 -1.28 5.75 19.93
N TYR A 291 -2.08 5.49 18.90
CA TYR A 291 -2.77 4.21 18.74
C TYR A 291 -1.88 3.15 18.07
N ALA A 292 -1.00 3.55 17.15
CA ALA A 292 -0.04 2.64 16.51
C ALA A 292 1.13 2.22 17.43
N MET A 293 1.56 3.09 18.35
CA MET A 293 2.72 2.85 19.23
C MET A 293 2.52 1.72 20.25
N PRO A 294 1.38 1.57 20.95
CA PRO A 294 1.13 0.42 21.82
C PRO A 294 1.21 -0.88 21.06
N ILE A 295 0.65 -0.92 19.84
CA ILE A 295 0.78 -2.05 18.92
C ILE A 295 2.28 -2.28 18.68
N ASN A 296 3.04 -1.25 18.29
CA ASN A 296 4.48 -1.30 17.96
C ASN A 296 5.46 -1.51 19.16
N ARG A 297 5.11 -1.13 20.39
CA ARG A 297 5.95 -1.30 21.60
C ARG A 297 5.89 -2.71 22.15
N VAL A 298 4.80 -3.43 21.89
CA VAL A 298 4.71 -4.86 22.16
C VAL A 298 5.77 -5.65 21.35
N PHE A 299 6.38 -5.06 20.32
CA PHE A 299 7.44 -5.68 19.51
C PHE A 299 8.87 -5.39 19.99
N SER A 300 9.07 -4.49 20.96
CA SER A 300 10.39 -4.06 21.44
C SER A 300 10.75 -4.56 22.83
N ALA A 301 9.86 -5.34 23.46
CA ALA A 301 10.02 -5.87 24.82
C ALA A 301 10.60 -7.30 24.88
N GLN A 302 11.34 -7.73 23.85
CA GLN A 302 12.16 -8.95 23.84
C GLN A 302 13.61 -8.57 23.61
#